data_AF-Q9ZFN0-F1
#
_entry.id   AF-Q9ZFN0-F1
#
_cell.length_a   1.000
_cell.length_b   1.000
_cell.length_c   1.000
_cell.angle_alpha   90.00
_cell.angle_beta   90.00
_cell.angle_gamma   90.00
#
_symmetry.space_group_name_H-M   'P 1'
#
loop_
_entity.id
_entity.type
_entity.pdbx_description
1 polymer ?
#
loop_
_entity_poly.entity_id
_entity_poly.type
_entity_poly.pdbx_seq_one_letter_code
_entity_poly.pdbx_strand_id
1 'polypeptide(L)'
;MKKSVKAMLLLASIMSASVATVAVNTSHAVYAEYENPTDDFLNDLYTLKIDVQDIKPETEEQGKKKANLLVDIEKLTNQVMLVRNNMKDYEDQIKKDFDGLAQRAFDLKMGIEKLKEENNKSKFKVKYRFVAVPDERELPEEVKAKLPKDKSDVEKGTKIAIQKYDDVKVDGGTWKFINWKIPKDNQMVAVENEVTVENEDLFLTGEWKFVKDGQEQPNPQAYRWVQNENGKWSYQSADGKDKVKDSWKFINNEWYLFDKDGYMIADNWVKENGKWYYLEASGSMSKNEWVYKDGNWYYANASGRISQNEWVLVDGNWYYANASGRIAANEWFMVGGKWYYAEDDGQIAQGKTLKINNVN
;
A
#
# COMPACT_ATOMS: atom_id res chain seq x y z
N MET A 1 10.95 -6.74 51.45
CA MET A 1 10.37 -7.54 50.33
C MET A 1 8.87 -7.82 50.40
N LYS A 2 8.18 -7.87 51.56
CA LYS A 2 6.71 -8.16 51.62
C LYS A 2 5.76 -6.96 51.59
N LYS A 3 6.25 -5.71 51.49
CA LYS A 3 5.40 -4.50 51.36
C LYS A 3 5.27 -3.96 49.92
N SER A 4 6.10 -4.38 48.97
CA SER A 4 6.08 -3.88 47.58
C SER A 4 5.04 -4.56 46.68
N VAL A 5 4.65 -5.81 46.96
CA VAL A 5 3.72 -6.57 46.12
C VAL A 5 2.25 -6.14 46.32
N LYS A 6 1.91 -5.56 47.48
CA LYS A 6 0.54 -5.12 47.78
C LYS A 6 0.14 -3.82 47.06
N ALA A 7 1.09 -3.00 46.62
CA ALA A 7 0.82 -1.78 45.84
C ALA A 7 0.58 -2.10 44.35
N MET A 8 1.28 -3.10 43.77
CA MET A 8 1.07 -3.52 42.39
C MET A 8 -0.30 -4.16 42.14
N LEU A 9 -0.88 -4.85 43.13
CA LEU A 9 -2.19 -5.50 42.99
C LEU A 9 -3.38 -4.52 43.13
N LEU A 10 -3.20 -3.36 43.75
CA LEU A 10 -4.28 -2.36 43.88
C LEU A 10 -4.49 -1.55 42.59
N LEU A 11 -3.46 -1.44 41.74
CA LEU A 11 -3.49 -0.73 40.46
C LEU A 11 -4.22 -1.50 39.34
N ALA A 12 -4.41 -2.82 39.48
CA ALA A 12 -5.14 -3.63 38.52
C ALA A 12 -6.68 -3.58 38.67
N SER A 13 -7.19 -2.92 39.73
CA SER A 13 -8.61 -2.97 40.14
C SER A 13 -9.45 -1.76 39.72
N ILE A 14 -8.91 -0.79 38.98
CA ILE A 14 -9.65 0.43 38.61
C ILE A 14 -9.52 0.66 37.09
N MET A 15 -10.23 -0.16 36.32
CA MET A 15 -10.44 0.07 34.89
C MET A 15 -11.80 0.73 34.66
N SER A 16 -11.80 2.05 34.52
CA SER A 16 -12.81 2.78 33.75
C SER A 16 -12.13 3.97 33.04
N ALA A 17 -12.70 4.37 31.90
CA ALA A 17 -12.06 5.06 30.78
C ALA A 17 -11.49 6.50 31.02
N SER A 18 -11.24 6.91 32.25
CA SER A 18 -10.72 8.24 32.61
C SER A 18 -9.20 8.28 32.86
N VAL A 19 -8.51 7.14 32.74
CA VAL A 19 -7.19 6.92 33.36
C VAL A 19 -6.00 7.34 32.49
N ALA A 20 -6.13 7.57 31.18
CA ALA A 20 -4.95 7.91 30.36
C ALA A 20 -4.28 9.24 30.76
N THR A 21 -5.06 10.24 31.20
CA THR A 21 -4.52 11.52 31.72
C THR A 21 -4.03 11.39 33.16
N VAL A 22 -4.61 10.47 33.94
CA VAL A 22 -4.21 10.23 35.34
C VAL A 22 -2.94 9.39 35.40
N ALA A 23 -2.79 8.35 34.57
CA ALA A 23 -1.65 7.43 34.56
C ALA A 23 -0.32 8.13 34.22
N VAL A 24 -0.33 9.11 33.31
CA VAL A 24 0.86 9.90 32.94
C VAL A 24 1.24 10.89 34.06
N ASN A 25 0.26 11.45 34.76
CA ASN A 25 0.50 12.37 35.88
C ASN A 25 0.83 11.64 37.20
N THR A 26 0.33 10.42 37.41
CA THR A 26 0.63 9.61 38.61
C THR A 26 1.95 8.86 38.51
N SER A 27 2.46 8.54 37.31
CA SER A 27 3.78 7.91 37.18
C SER A 27 4.91 8.86 37.59
N HIS A 28 4.80 10.16 37.32
CA HIS A 28 5.78 11.13 37.79
C HIS A 28 5.67 11.41 39.30
N ALA A 29 4.47 11.29 39.88
CA ALA A 29 4.23 11.61 41.29
C ALA A 29 4.56 10.46 42.26
N VAL A 30 4.39 9.19 41.86
CA VAL A 30 4.60 8.04 42.76
C VAL A 30 6.08 7.65 42.91
N TYR A 31 6.96 8.05 41.98
CA TYR A 31 8.40 7.79 42.07
C TYR A 31 9.20 8.90 42.79
N ALA A 32 8.59 10.04 43.10
CA ALA A 32 9.29 11.20 43.66
C ALA A 32 9.47 11.17 45.19
N GLU A 33 8.79 10.26 45.91
CA GLU A 33 8.77 10.26 47.39
C GLU A 33 9.52 9.10 48.05
N TYR A 34 10.18 8.23 47.29
CA TYR A 34 10.98 7.14 47.89
C TYR A 34 12.44 7.57 48.05
N GLU A 35 12.82 7.98 49.26
CA GLU A 35 14.23 8.17 49.61
C GLU A 35 14.99 6.86 49.35
N ASN A 36 16.05 6.93 48.53
CA ASN A 36 16.85 5.77 48.20
C ASN A 36 17.66 5.35 49.44
N PRO A 37 17.35 4.23 50.11
CA PRO A 37 17.97 3.86 51.38
C PRO A 37 19.48 3.57 51.26
N THR A 38 20.01 3.46 50.04
CA THR A 38 21.46 3.36 49.82
C THR A 38 22.18 4.71 49.92
N ASP A 39 21.48 5.83 49.74
CA ASP A 39 22.09 7.16 49.79
C ASP A 39 22.39 7.57 51.25
N ASP A 40 21.45 7.33 52.16
CA ASP A 40 21.65 7.54 53.60
C ASP A 40 22.77 6.64 54.14
N PHE A 41 22.77 5.36 53.75
CA PHE A 41 23.78 4.40 54.20
C PHE A 41 25.19 4.74 53.67
N LEU A 42 25.29 5.25 52.44
CA LEU A 42 26.56 5.75 51.89
C LEU A 42 27.04 6.99 52.66
N ASN A 43 26.14 7.90 53.00
CA ASN A 43 26.47 9.09 53.77
C ASN A 43 26.99 8.73 55.18
N ASP A 44 26.37 7.75 55.84
CA ASP A 44 26.83 7.22 57.12
C ASP A 44 28.22 6.58 57.01
N LEU A 45 28.47 5.78 55.96
CA LEU A 45 29.78 5.15 55.72
C LEU A 45 30.87 6.19 55.41
N TYR A 46 30.56 7.26 54.67
CA TYR A 46 31.51 8.34 54.41
C TYR A 46 31.85 9.10 55.70
N THR A 47 30.85 9.36 56.54
CA THR A 47 31.06 9.98 57.86
C THR A 47 31.95 9.10 58.74
N LEU A 48 31.65 7.80 58.83
CA LEU A 48 32.47 6.83 59.57
C LEU A 48 33.91 6.75 59.03
N LYS A 49 34.11 6.85 57.72
CA LYS A 49 35.45 6.87 57.11
C LYS A 49 36.25 8.07 57.58
N ILE A 50 35.64 9.25 57.61
CA ILE A 50 36.27 10.50 58.09
C ILE A 50 36.62 10.36 59.58
N ASP A 51 35.66 9.92 60.39
CA ASP A 51 35.86 9.74 61.83
C ASP A 51 37.05 8.80 62.13
N VAL A 52 37.12 7.65 61.43
CA VAL A 52 38.23 6.70 61.60
C VAL A 52 39.55 7.28 61.07
N GLN A 53 39.54 8.07 60.00
CA GLN A 53 40.72 8.74 59.47
C GLN A 53 41.33 9.75 60.44
N ASP A 54 40.52 10.44 61.23
CA ASP A 54 40.98 11.47 62.17
C ASP A 54 41.56 10.89 63.48
N ILE A 55 41.36 9.59 63.75
CA ILE A 55 41.93 8.91 64.92
C ILE A 55 43.47 8.94 64.86
N LYS A 56 44.13 9.47 65.89
CA LYS A 56 45.59 9.43 66.06
C LYS A 56 45.97 8.23 66.93
N PRO A 57 46.54 7.13 66.38
CA PRO A 57 46.91 5.97 67.18
C PRO A 57 48.14 6.27 68.04
N GLU A 58 48.09 5.88 69.31
CA GLU A 58 49.20 5.99 70.27
C GLU A 58 50.03 4.70 70.34
N THR A 59 49.49 3.59 69.81
CA THR A 59 50.18 2.29 69.75
C THR A 59 50.11 1.67 68.35
N GLU A 60 51.05 0.77 68.05
CA GLU A 60 51.08 0.01 66.79
C GLU A 60 49.80 -0.85 66.61
N GLU A 61 49.27 -1.39 67.71
CA GLU A 61 48.04 -2.17 67.70
C GLU A 61 46.81 -1.32 67.34
N GLN A 62 46.73 -0.09 67.87
CA GLN A 62 45.69 0.88 67.49
C GLN A 62 45.81 1.30 66.02
N GLY A 63 47.04 1.46 65.51
CA GLY A 63 47.31 1.73 64.10
C GLY A 63 46.81 0.60 63.18
N LYS A 64 47.07 -0.66 63.55
CA LYS A 64 46.56 -1.84 62.83
C LYS A 64 45.04 -1.94 62.86
N LYS A 65 44.41 -1.69 64.01
CA LYS A 65 42.93 -1.66 64.13
C LYS A 65 42.30 -0.58 63.26
N LYS A 66 42.86 0.64 63.25
CA LYS A 66 42.44 1.74 62.37
C LYS A 66 42.53 1.33 60.89
N ALA A 67 43.65 0.75 60.46
CA ALA A 67 43.82 0.33 59.08
C ALA A 67 42.79 -0.72 58.65
N ASN A 68 42.50 -1.71 59.50
CA ASN A 68 41.48 -2.73 59.22
C ASN A 68 40.08 -2.12 59.11
N LEU A 69 39.71 -1.20 60.02
CA LEU A 69 38.42 -0.51 59.96
C LEU A 69 38.24 0.27 58.66
N LEU A 70 39.28 0.97 58.18
CA LEU A 70 39.21 1.69 56.90
C LEU A 70 39.01 0.75 55.70
N VAL A 71 39.68 -0.41 55.71
CA VAL A 71 39.51 -1.44 54.68
C VAL A 71 38.09 -2.01 54.69
N ASP A 72 37.52 -2.26 55.87
CA ASP A 72 36.17 -2.81 56.00
C ASP A 72 35.10 -1.78 55.60
N ILE A 73 35.27 -0.51 55.99
CA ILE A 73 34.40 0.60 55.55
C ILE A 73 34.45 0.73 54.02
N GLU A 74 35.62 0.64 53.40
CA GLU A 74 35.76 0.72 51.95
C GLU A 74 35.09 -0.45 51.22
N LYS A 75 35.25 -1.68 51.74
CA LYS A 75 34.54 -2.86 51.20
C LYS A 75 33.04 -2.71 51.29
N LEU A 76 32.51 -2.25 52.44
CA LEU A 76 31.09 -2.02 52.63
C LEU A 76 30.56 -0.92 51.69
N THR A 77 31.31 0.17 51.54
CA THR A 77 30.98 1.27 50.62
C THR A 77 30.84 0.75 49.19
N ASN A 78 31.79 -0.07 48.73
CA ASN A 78 31.74 -0.67 47.39
C ASN A 78 30.56 -1.62 47.19
N GLN A 79 30.23 -2.43 48.21
CA GLN A 79 29.05 -3.31 48.15
C GLN A 79 27.75 -2.52 48.05
N VAL A 80 27.61 -1.44 48.81
CA VAL A 80 26.41 -0.60 48.82
C VAL A 80 26.27 0.16 47.50
N MET A 81 27.37 0.69 46.94
CA MET A 81 27.37 1.30 45.61
C MET A 81 26.93 0.32 44.51
N LEU A 82 27.36 -0.94 44.59
CA LEU A 82 26.96 -1.97 43.63
C LEU A 82 25.44 -2.26 43.72
N VAL A 83 24.89 -2.32 44.94
CA VAL A 83 23.44 -2.46 45.15
C VAL A 83 22.69 -1.25 44.58
N ARG A 84 23.17 -0.02 44.83
CA ARG A 84 22.58 1.22 44.30
C ARG A 84 22.51 1.22 42.78
N ASN A 85 23.61 0.89 42.11
CA ASN A 85 23.68 0.87 40.65
C ASN A 85 22.73 -0.16 40.05
N ASN A 86 22.68 -1.38 40.60
CA ASN A 86 21.75 -2.40 40.14
C ASN A 86 20.29 -1.95 40.29
N MET A 87 19.92 -1.29 41.39
CA MET A 87 18.54 -0.77 41.55
C MET A 87 18.21 0.29 40.50
N LYS A 88 19.15 1.19 40.19
CA LYS A 88 18.98 2.20 39.14
C LYS A 88 18.78 1.57 37.75
N ASP A 89 19.56 0.54 37.42
CA ASP A 89 19.42 -0.18 36.14
C ASP A 89 18.02 -0.83 36.02
N TYR A 90 17.49 -1.39 37.11
CA TYR A 90 16.12 -1.91 37.14
C TYR A 90 15.07 -0.82 36.97
N GLU A 91 15.24 0.35 37.60
CA GLU A 91 14.33 1.50 37.45
C GLU A 91 14.32 2.03 36.01
N ASP A 92 15.50 2.19 35.40
CA ASP A 92 15.65 2.65 34.02
C ASP A 92 15.01 1.66 33.04
N GLN A 93 15.17 0.35 33.28
CA GLN A 93 14.54 -0.69 32.46
C GLN A 93 13.01 -0.65 32.59
N ILE A 94 12.46 -0.53 33.81
CA ILE A 94 11.01 -0.41 34.03
C ILE A 94 10.45 0.83 33.33
N LYS A 95 11.16 1.97 33.41
CA LYS A 95 10.76 3.21 32.74
C LYS A 95 10.70 3.03 31.23
N LYS A 96 11.73 2.43 30.64
CA LYS A 96 11.79 2.14 29.21
C LYS A 96 10.65 1.23 28.75
N ASP A 97 10.35 0.18 29.51
CA ASP A 97 9.25 -0.73 29.20
C ASP A 97 7.89 -0.01 29.26
N PHE A 98 7.71 0.88 30.25
CA PHE A 98 6.49 1.67 30.38
C PHE A 98 6.33 2.71 29.25
N ASP A 99 7.42 3.37 28.84
CA ASP A 99 7.44 4.28 27.69
C ASP A 99 7.05 3.55 26.40
N GLY A 100 7.53 2.32 26.21
CA GLY A 100 7.14 1.46 25.09
C GLY A 100 5.63 1.10 25.10
N LEU A 101 5.09 0.78 26.28
CA LEU A 101 3.65 0.52 26.44
C LEU A 101 2.79 1.78 26.19
N ALA A 102 3.25 2.94 26.65
CA ALA A 102 2.58 4.21 26.43
C ALA A 102 2.51 4.58 24.95
N GLN A 103 3.61 4.38 24.21
CA GLN A 103 3.64 4.58 22.76
C GLN A 103 2.67 3.63 22.05
N ARG A 104 2.66 2.35 22.43
CA ARG A 104 1.73 1.37 21.83
C ARG A 104 0.27 1.73 22.08
N ALA A 105 -0.06 2.25 23.26
CA ALA A 105 -1.40 2.73 23.59
C ALA A 105 -1.79 3.96 22.74
N PHE A 106 -0.85 4.88 22.49
CA PHE A 106 -1.06 6.01 21.60
C PHE A 106 -1.35 5.57 20.15
N ASP A 107 -0.56 4.64 19.61
CA ASP A 107 -0.75 4.11 18.26
C ASP A 107 -2.12 3.42 18.10
N LEU A 108 -2.52 2.63 19.10
CA LEU A 108 -3.84 1.99 19.12
C LEU A 108 -4.96 3.02 19.12
N LYS A 109 -4.83 4.09 19.90
CA LYS A 109 -5.81 5.19 19.92
C LYS A 109 -5.93 5.86 18.55
N MET A 110 -4.81 6.17 17.91
CA MET A 110 -4.78 6.74 16.56
C MET A 110 -5.43 5.81 15.53
N GLY A 111 -5.17 4.50 15.61
CA GLY A 111 -5.83 3.50 14.76
C GLY A 111 -7.34 3.44 14.96
N ILE A 112 -7.81 3.51 16.21
CA ILE A 112 -9.25 3.56 16.53
C ILE A 112 -9.90 4.83 15.95
N GLU A 113 -9.26 6.00 16.08
CA GLU A 113 -9.79 7.25 15.51
C GLU A 113 -9.84 7.21 13.98
N LYS A 114 -8.79 6.67 13.33
CA LYS A 114 -8.79 6.46 11.88
C LYS A 114 -9.92 5.54 11.41
N LEU A 115 -10.16 4.42 12.12
CA LEU A 115 -11.27 3.51 11.83
C LEU A 115 -12.64 4.18 12.04
N LYS A 116 -12.77 5.09 13.01
CA LYS A 116 -13.98 5.90 13.17
C LYS A 116 -14.16 6.85 12.00
N GLU A 117 -13.11 7.55 11.57
CA GLU A 117 -13.16 8.48 10.42
C GLU A 117 -13.51 7.75 9.11
N GLU A 118 -12.89 6.60 8.86
CA GLU A 118 -13.19 5.73 7.70
C GLU A 118 -14.66 5.27 7.72
N ASN A 119 -15.19 4.90 8.90
CA ASN A 119 -16.61 4.57 9.07
C ASN A 119 -17.54 5.79 9.04
N ASN A 120 -17.02 7.01 9.21
CA ASN A 120 -17.80 8.26 9.18
C ASN A 120 -17.79 8.92 7.79
N LYS A 121 -17.02 8.40 6.83
CA LYS A 121 -17.11 8.81 5.42
C LYS A 121 -18.44 8.30 4.85
N SER A 122 -19.49 9.10 5.03
CA SER A 122 -20.85 8.82 4.52
C SER A 122 -21.05 9.27 3.08
N LYS A 123 -20.09 10.02 2.52
CA LYS A 123 -20.20 10.73 1.25
C LYS A 123 -19.05 10.38 0.32
N PHE A 124 -19.39 9.99 -0.89
CA PHE A 124 -18.47 9.48 -1.92
C PHE A 124 -18.61 10.25 -3.22
N LYS A 125 -17.60 10.13 -4.07
CA LYS A 125 -17.64 10.67 -5.44
C LYS A 125 -18.01 9.57 -6.42
N VAL A 126 -18.77 9.94 -7.44
CA VAL A 126 -19.01 9.08 -8.60
C VAL A 126 -18.50 9.82 -9.81
N LYS A 127 -17.44 9.29 -10.42
CA LYS A 127 -16.79 9.91 -11.58
C LYS A 127 -16.99 9.06 -12.83
N TYR A 128 -17.10 9.74 -13.96
CA TYR A 128 -17.30 9.11 -15.25
C TYR A 128 -16.18 9.48 -16.22
N ARG A 129 -15.77 8.52 -17.05
CA ARG A 129 -14.88 8.78 -18.19
C ARG A 129 -15.28 7.92 -19.37
N PHE A 130 -15.11 8.44 -20.58
CA PHE A 130 -15.11 7.63 -21.79
C PHE A 130 -13.71 7.36 -22.31
N VAL A 131 -13.53 6.16 -22.84
CA VAL A 131 -12.29 5.73 -23.50
C VAL A 131 -12.62 5.06 -24.82
N ALA A 132 -11.80 5.33 -25.83
CA ALA A 132 -11.83 4.58 -27.06
C ALA A 132 -11.00 3.30 -26.90
N VAL A 133 -11.52 2.17 -27.37
CA VAL A 133 -10.83 0.88 -27.35
C VAL A 133 -10.82 0.25 -28.75
N PRO A 134 -9.75 -0.49 -29.11
CA PRO A 134 -8.54 -0.73 -28.30
C PRO A 134 -7.57 0.47 -28.29
N ASP A 135 -7.67 1.42 -29.23
CA ASP A 135 -6.55 2.29 -29.57
C ASP A 135 -6.52 3.69 -28.92
N GLU A 136 -7.43 3.99 -27.97
CA GLU A 136 -7.53 5.30 -27.29
C GLU A 136 -7.44 6.47 -28.27
N ARG A 137 -7.99 6.30 -29.47
CA ARG A 137 -8.14 7.39 -30.41
C ARG A 137 -9.03 8.46 -29.80
N GLU A 138 -8.92 9.69 -30.29
CA GLU A 138 -9.76 10.76 -29.81
C GLU A 138 -11.23 10.46 -30.11
N LEU A 139 -12.06 10.59 -29.06
CA LEU A 139 -13.51 10.46 -29.19
C LEU A 139 -14.07 11.73 -29.85
N PRO A 140 -15.05 11.60 -30.76
CA PRO A 140 -15.69 12.77 -31.35
C PRO A 140 -16.51 13.53 -30.31
N GLU A 141 -16.76 14.82 -30.55
CA GLU A 141 -17.47 15.70 -29.61
C GLU A 141 -18.88 15.19 -29.28
N GLU A 142 -19.55 14.55 -30.25
CA GLU A 142 -20.86 13.94 -30.06
C GLU A 142 -20.84 12.78 -29.05
N VAL A 143 -19.73 12.03 -28.98
CA VAL A 143 -19.55 10.98 -27.97
C VAL A 143 -19.17 11.60 -26.62
N LYS A 144 -18.24 12.56 -26.61
CA LYS A 144 -17.83 13.26 -25.37
C LYS A 144 -19.02 13.96 -24.70
N ALA A 145 -19.92 14.56 -25.48
CA ALA A 145 -21.11 15.25 -24.97
C ALA A 145 -22.13 14.33 -24.28
N LYS A 146 -22.06 13.01 -24.53
CA LYS A 146 -22.90 12.00 -23.86
C LYS A 146 -22.37 11.60 -22.48
N LEU A 147 -21.18 12.05 -22.08
CA LEU A 147 -20.58 11.66 -20.80
C LEU A 147 -21.42 12.19 -19.63
N PRO A 148 -21.81 11.34 -18.65
CA PRO A 148 -22.52 11.79 -17.48
C PRO A 148 -21.67 12.77 -16.66
N LYS A 149 -22.34 13.69 -15.95
CA LYS A 149 -21.67 14.59 -15.02
C LYS A 149 -21.23 13.83 -13.77
N ASP A 150 -20.02 14.11 -13.32
CA ASP A 150 -19.52 13.67 -12.03
C ASP A 150 -20.46 14.10 -10.90
N LYS A 151 -20.60 13.24 -9.90
CA LYS A 151 -21.37 13.49 -8.69
C LYS A 151 -20.44 13.57 -7.49
N SER A 152 -20.65 14.54 -6.62
CA SER A 152 -20.04 14.62 -5.30
C SER A 152 -21.08 14.30 -4.23
N ASP A 153 -20.59 14.02 -3.02
CA ASP A 153 -21.42 13.91 -1.82
C ASP A 153 -22.51 12.83 -1.89
N VAL A 154 -22.25 11.73 -2.61
CA VAL A 154 -23.18 10.62 -2.81
C VAL A 154 -23.17 9.72 -1.59
N GLU A 155 -24.35 9.40 -1.05
CA GLU A 155 -24.48 8.58 0.16
C GLU A 155 -24.13 7.10 -0.10
N LYS A 156 -23.54 6.44 0.91
CA LYS A 156 -23.40 4.98 0.92
C LYS A 156 -24.75 4.28 0.72
N GLY A 157 -24.76 3.20 -0.06
CA GLY A 157 -25.95 2.45 -0.45
C GLY A 157 -26.70 3.06 -1.64
N THR A 158 -26.29 4.23 -2.15
CA THR A 158 -26.90 4.82 -3.33
C THR A 158 -26.66 3.93 -4.55
N LYS A 159 -27.74 3.57 -5.24
CA LYS A 159 -27.69 2.84 -6.50
C LYS A 159 -27.56 3.80 -7.67
N ILE A 160 -26.53 3.58 -8.50
CA ILE A 160 -26.27 4.34 -9.73
C ILE A 160 -26.71 3.49 -10.91
N ALA A 161 -27.75 3.93 -11.61
CA ALA A 161 -28.20 3.30 -12.84
C ALA A 161 -27.17 3.47 -13.96
N ILE A 162 -26.90 2.38 -14.69
CA ILE A 162 -25.95 2.34 -15.79
C ILE A 162 -26.65 2.76 -17.08
N GLN A 163 -26.21 3.87 -17.67
CA GLN A 163 -26.75 4.37 -18.93
C GLN A 163 -26.22 3.57 -20.12
N LYS A 164 -27.12 3.24 -21.05
CA LYS A 164 -26.77 2.72 -22.37
C LYS A 164 -26.80 3.86 -23.37
N TYR A 165 -26.00 3.76 -24.42
CA TYR A 165 -25.91 4.79 -25.45
C TYR A 165 -26.13 4.18 -26.83
N ASP A 166 -26.88 4.90 -27.64
CA ASP A 166 -27.02 4.60 -29.06
C ASP A 166 -25.71 4.86 -29.82
N ASP A 167 -25.60 4.18 -30.97
CA ASP A 167 -24.51 4.35 -31.91
C ASP A 167 -24.39 5.81 -32.39
N VAL A 168 -23.16 6.29 -32.56
CA VAL A 168 -22.85 7.64 -33.04
C VAL A 168 -22.18 7.55 -34.41
N LYS A 169 -22.89 7.97 -35.45
CA LYS A 169 -22.39 7.99 -36.83
C LYS A 169 -21.49 9.21 -37.04
N VAL A 170 -20.32 9.01 -37.64
CA VAL A 170 -19.38 10.06 -38.05
C VAL A 170 -18.90 9.79 -39.47
N ASP A 171 -18.07 10.68 -40.02
CA ASP A 171 -17.47 10.43 -41.33
C ASP A 171 -16.54 9.20 -41.28
N GLY A 172 -16.66 8.33 -42.28
CA GLY A 172 -15.87 7.10 -42.41
C GLY A 172 -16.21 5.95 -41.43
N GLY A 173 -17.18 6.10 -40.53
CA GLY A 173 -17.55 5.01 -39.62
C GLY A 173 -18.58 5.35 -38.54
N THR A 174 -18.72 4.43 -37.59
CA THR A 174 -19.69 4.50 -36.49
C THR A 174 -19.04 4.15 -35.18
N TRP A 175 -19.20 5.01 -34.18
CA TRP A 175 -18.83 4.75 -32.79
C TRP A 175 -19.94 3.99 -32.08
N LYS A 176 -19.59 2.87 -31.44
CA LYS A 176 -20.52 2.01 -30.71
C LYS A 176 -20.10 1.92 -29.25
N PHE A 177 -21.04 2.14 -28.35
CA PHE A 177 -20.83 1.92 -26.93
C PHE A 177 -20.76 0.41 -26.64
N ILE A 178 -19.78 -0.01 -25.84
CA ILE A 178 -19.58 -1.42 -25.49
C ILE A 178 -20.27 -1.69 -24.16
N ASN A 179 -19.73 -1.15 -23.08
CA ASN A 179 -20.23 -1.30 -21.71
C ASN A 179 -19.59 -0.26 -20.78
N TRP A 180 -20.13 -0.18 -19.57
CA TRP A 180 -19.47 0.45 -18.46
C TRP A 180 -18.65 -0.57 -17.69
N LYS A 181 -17.49 -0.17 -17.19
CA LYS A 181 -16.67 -0.97 -16.28
C LYS A 181 -16.30 -0.19 -15.03
N ILE A 182 -16.14 -0.90 -13.93
CA ILE A 182 -15.63 -0.37 -12.66
C ILE A 182 -14.39 -1.16 -12.22
N PRO A 183 -13.43 -0.51 -11.54
CA PRO A 183 -12.35 -1.23 -10.88
C PRO A 183 -12.93 -2.01 -9.69
N LYS A 184 -12.64 -3.30 -9.61
CA LYS A 184 -12.98 -4.16 -8.47
C LYS A 184 -11.93 -5.27 -8.37
N ASP A 185 -11.34 -5.44 -7.19
CA ASP A 185 -10.30 -6.47 -6.94
C ASP A 185 -9.19 -6.47 -8.03
N ASN A 186 -8.75 -5.27 -8.43
CA ASN A 186 -7.77 -4.97 -9.51
C ASN A 186 -8.14 -5.37 -10.92
N GLN A 187 -9.39 -5.70 -11.15
CA GLN A 187 -9.89 -5.98 -12.49
C GLN A 187 -10.95 -4.95 -12.87
N MET A 188 -11.02 -4.65 -14.16
CA MET A 188 -12.12 -3.85 -14.69
C MET A 188 -13.31 -4.76 -15.00
N VAL A 189 -14.31 -4.75 -14.13
CA VAL A 189 -15.49 -5.59 -14.23
C VAL A 189 -16.60 -4.84 -14.96
N ALA A 190 -17.22 -5.49 -15.95
CA ALA A 190 -18.36 -4.93 -16.66
C ALA A 190 -19.60 -4.81 -15.76
N VAL A 191 -20.32 -3.70 -15.90
CA VAL A 191 -21.57 -3.43 -15.17
C VAL A 191 -22.67 -3.16 -16.18
N GLU A 192 -23.79 -3.86 -16.04
CA GLU A 192 -24.86 -3.85 -17.05
C GLU A 192 -26.08 -3.02 -16.65
N ASN A 193 -26.44 -2.99 -15.36
CA ASN A 193 -27.73 -2.46 -14.89
C ASN A 193 -27.56 -1.35 -13.84
N GLU A 194 -26.94 -1.67 -12.71
CA GLU A 194 -26.70 -0.73 -11.62
C GLU A 194 -25.39 -1.06 -10.89
N VAL A 195 -24.81 -0.05 -10.24
CA VAL A 195 -23.71 -0.19 -9.27
C VAL A 195 -24.08 0.53 -7.98
N THR A 196 -23.80 -0.07 -6.84
CA THR A 196 -24.03 0.54 -5.53
C THR A 196 -22.76 1.23 -5.04
N VAL A 197 -22.91 2.45 -4.52
CA VAL A 197 -21.84 3.16 -3.80
C VAL A 197 -21.67 2.51 -2.43
N GLU A 198 -20.53 1.90 -2.16
CA GLU A 198 -20.28 1.22 -0.88
C GLU A 198 -19.36 2.06 0.02
N ASN A 199 -18.08 1.69 0.10
CA ASN A 199 -17.11 2.29 1.04
C ASN A 199 -16.03 3.11 0.33
N GLU A 200 -16.17 3.37 -0.97
CA GLU A 200 -15.18 4.07 -1.78
C GLU A 200 -15.80 4.88 -2.92
N ASP A 201 -15.00 5.78 -3.49
CA ASP A 201 -15.41 6.58 -4.65
C ASP A 201 -15.56 5.64 -5.87
N LEU A 202 -16.66 5.78 -6.62
CA LEU A 202 -16.88 4.99 -7.83
C LEU A 202 -16.30 5.68 -9.05
N PHE A 203 -15.55 4.93 -9.86
CA PHE A 203 -14.99 5.39 -11.13
C PHE A 203 -15.54 4.52 -12.26
N LEU A 204 -16.54 5.03 -12.99
CA LEU A 204 -17.13 4.34 -14.12
C LEU A 204 -16.41 4.71 -15.42
N THR A 205 -15.91 3.70 -16.12
CA THR A 205 -15.28 3.85 -17.44
C THR A 205 -16.18 3.29 -18.52
N GLY A 206 -16.65 4.14 -19.42
CA GLY A 206 -17.49 3.76 -20.55
C GLY A 206 -16.62 3.53 -21.79
N GLU A 207 -16.68 2.32 -22.32
CA GLU A 207 -15.83 1.91 -23.44
C GLU A 207 -16.55 2.08 -24.77
N TRP A 208 -15.89 2.74 -25.71
CA TRP A 208 -16.40 2.98 -27.06
C TRP A 208 -15.46 2.36 -28.09
N LYS A 209 -16.02 1.72 -29.12
CA LYS A 209 -15.26 1.24 -30.28
C LYS A 209 -15.68 1.97 -31.55
N PHE A 210 -14.72 2.26 -32.41
CA PHE A 210 -14.99 2.74 -33.75
C PHE A 210 -15.08 1.57 -34.73
N VAL A 211 -16.10 1.58 -35.57
CA VAL A 211 -16.32 0.61 -36.65
C VAL A 211 -16.29 1.36 -37.97
N LYS A 212 -15.31 1.08 -38.82
CA LYS A 212 -15.18 1.71 -40.13
C LYS A 212 -16.30 1.27 -41.06
N ASP A 213 -16.74 2.18 -41.93
CA ASP A 213 -17.76 1.87 -42.94
C ASP A 213 -17.29 0.75 -43.88
N GLY A 214 -18.19 -0.20 -44.14
CA GLY A 214 -17.88 -1.42 -44.92
C GLY A 214 -17.10 -2.50 -44.16
N GLN A 215 -16.73 -2.28 -42.89
CA GLN A 215 -16.17 -3.30 -42.01
C GLN A 215 -17.15 -3.68 -40.90
N GLU A 216 -18.30 -4.27 -41.27
CA GLU A 216 -19.27 -4.76 -40.29
C GLU A 216 -18.59 -5.74 -39.31
N GLN A 217 -19.07 -5.73 -38.05
CA GLN A 217 -18.63 -6.75 -37.10
C GLN A 217 -19.22 -8.09 -37.53
N PRO A 218 -18.41 -9.15 -37.67
CA PRO A 218 -18.93 -10.48 -37.96
C PRO A 218 -19.97 -10.84 -36.90
N ASN A 219 -21.20 -11.14 -37.33
CA ASN A 219 -22.24 -11.60 -36.42
C ASN A 219 -21.70 -12.85 -35.71
N PRO A 220 -21.61 -12.87 -34.37
CA PRO A 220 -21.10 -14.03 -33.62
C PRO A 220 -21.88 -15.32 -33.90
N GLN A 221 -23.15 -15.22 -34.33
CA GLN A 221 -23.97 -16.37 -34.72
C GLN A 221 -23.67 -16.89 -36.14
N ALA A 222 -22.96 -16.12 -36.96
CA ALA A 222 -22.62 -16.47 -38.34
C ALA A 222 -21.13 -16.75 -38.55
N TYR A 223 -20.28 -16.56 -37.52
CA TYR A 223 -18.84 -16.75 -37.58
C TYR A 223 -18.34 -17.70 -36.50
N ARG A 224 -17.28 -18.45 -36.80
CA ARG A 224 -16.68 -19.44 -35.89
C ARG A 224 -15.16 -19.37 -35.94
N TRP A 225 -14.56 -19.76 -34.82
CA TRP A 225 -13.12 -20.03 -34.74
C TRP A 225 -12.79 -21.30 -35.52
N VAL A 226 -11.78 -21.21 -36.40
CA VAL A 226 -11.27 -22.33 -37.18
C VAL A 226 -9.75 -22.37 -37.01
N GLN A 227 -9.23 -23.52 -36.60
CA GLN A 227 -7.80 -23.78 -36.48
C GLN A 227 -7.32 -24.56 -37.71
N ASN A 228 -6.20 -24.15 -38.30
CA ASN A 228 -5.57 -24.91 -39.37
C ASN A 228 -4.63 -26.00 -38.82
N GLU A 229 -4.10 -26.83 -39.71
CA GLU A 229 -3.18 -27.94 -39.38
C GLU A 229 -1.90 -27.49 -38.66
N ASN A 230 -1.50 -26.23 -38.83
CA ASN A 230 -0.32 -25.63 -38.18
C ASN A 230 -0.66 -24.97 -36.84
N GLY A 231 -1.88 -25.18 -36.31
CA GLY A 231 -2.31 -24.64 -35.02
C GLY A 231 -2.70 -23.15 -35.03
N LYS A 232 -2.68 -22.48 -36.19
CA LYS A 232 -3.09 -21.07 -36.29
C LYS A 232 -4.60 -20.93 -36.33
N TRP A 233 -5.12 -20.01 -35.53
CA TRP A 233 -6.55 -19.71 -35.46
C TRP A 233 -6.95 -18.61 -36.44
N SER A 234 -8.19 -18.67 -36.91
CA SER A 234 -8.83 -17.67 -37.75
C SER A 234 -10.30 -17.57 -37.38
N TYR A 235 -10.93 -16.41 -37.63
CA TYR A 235 -12.36 -16.21 -37.39
C TYR A 235 -13.07 -16.01 -38.73
N GLN A 236 -13.90 -16.98 -39.10
CA GLN A 236 -14.45 -17.13 -40.44
C GLN A 236 -15.97 -17.28 -40.42
N SER A 237 -16.63 -16.89 -41.50
CA SER A 237 -18.07 -17.15 -41.67
C SER A 237 -18.36 -18.66 -41.63
N ALA A 238 -19.58 -19.04 -41.28
CA ALA A 238 -19.98 -20.44 -41.15
C ALA A 238 -19.78 -21.23 -42.45
N ASP A 239 -19.95 -20.57 -43.60
CA ASP A 239 -19.71 -21.13 -44.94
C ASP A 239 -18.24 -21.05 -45.41
N GLY A 240 -17.35 -20.45 -44.62
CA GLY A 240 -15.91 -20.35 -44.87
C GLY A 240 -15.51 -19.39 -45.99
N LYS A 241 -16.45 -18.60 -46.53
CA LYS A 241 -16.17 -17.68 -47.65
C LYS A 241 -15.53 -16.37 -47.19
N ASP A 242 -15.86 -15.92 -45.99
CA ASP A 242 -15.33 -14.70 -45.41
C ASP A 242 -14.44 -15.00 -44.21
N LYS A 243 -13.32 -14.27 -44.13
CA LYS A 243 -12.35 -14.38 -43.06
C LYS A 243 -11.95 -12.99 -42.57
N VAL A 244 -11.99 -12.78 -41.25
CA VAL A 244 -11.48 -11.55 -40.63
C VAL A 244 -9.98 -11.46 -40.91
N LYS A 245 -9.54 -10.29 -41.39
CA LYS A 245 -8.13 -10.00 -41.69
C LYS A 245 -7.79 -8.55 -41.39
N ASP A 246 -6.51 -8.30 -41.12
CA ASP A 246 -5.88 -6.98 -40.98
C ASP A 246 -6.68 -6.02 -40.09
N SER A 247 -7.22 -6.54 -38.97
CA SER A 247 -8.10 -5.75 -38.10
C SER A 247 -8.26 -6.33 -36.70
N TRP A 248 -8.48 -5.43 -35.75
CA TRP A 248 -8.99 -5.76 -34.42
C TRP A 248 -10.45 -6.16 -34.47
N LYS A 249 -10.83 -7.21 -33.75
CA LYS A 249 -12.23 -7.60 -33.54
C LYS A 249 -12.50 -7.91 -32.08
N PHE A 250 -13.63 -7.38 -31.62
CA PHE A 250 -14.18 -7.68 -30.30
C PHE A 250 -15.10 -8.89 -30.41
N ILE A 251 -14.70 -10.02 -29.86
CA ILE A 251 -15.38 -11.32 -29.97
C ILE A 251 -15.53 -11.87 -28.56
N ASN A 252 -16.75 -12.27 -28.17
CA ASN A 252 -17.02 -12.84 -26.85
C ASN A 252 -16.43 -12.05 -25.67
N ASN A 253 -16.58 -10.72 -25.71
CA ASN A 253 -16.11 -9.77 -24.71
C ASN A 253 -14.58 -9.54 -24.64
N GLU A 254 -13.82 -10.10 -25.58
CA GLU A 254 -12.37 -9.94 -25.67
C GLU A 254 -11.95 -9.33 -27.02
N TRP A 255 -10.83 -8.59 -27.02
CA TRP A 255 -10.24 -8.06 -28.25
C TRP A 255 -9.21 -9.03 -28.83
N TYR A 256 -9.31 -9.31 -30.12
CA TYR A 256 -8.36 -10.11 -30.89
C TYR A 256 -7.86 -9.31 -32.08
N LEU A 257 -6.62 -9.55 -32.49
CA LEU A 257 -6.06 -8.97 -33.71
C LEU A 257 -5.79 -10.06 -34.74
N PHE A 258 -6.15 -9.80 -35.99
CA PHE A 258 -5.89 -10.70 -37.11
C PHE A 258 -4.90 -10.07 -38.08
N ASP A 259 -3.93 -10.88 -38.54
CA ASP A 259 -2.96 -10.47 -39.54
C ASP A 259 -3.59 -10.32 -40.94
N LYS A 260 -2.78 -9.92 -41.93
CA LYS A 260 -3.22 -9.72 -43.32
C LYS A 260 -3.76 -10.99 -43.98
N ASP A 261 -3.28 -12.14 -43.54
CA ASP A 261 -3.71 -13.45 -44.02
C ASP A 261 -4.94 -13.96 -43.24
N GLY A 262 -5.40 -13.23 -42.23
CA GLY A 262 -6.57 -13.53 -41.41
C GLY A 262 -6.33 -14.56 -40.32
N TYR A 263 -5.08 -14.73 -39.89
CA TYR A 263 -4.74 -15.51 -38.71
C TYR A 263 -4.65 -14.63 -37.47
N MET A 264 -5.16 -15.15 -36.36
CA MET A 264 -5.12 -14.52 -35.05
C MET A 264 -3.67 -14.36 -34.58
N ILE A 265 -3.34 -13.17 -34.11
CA ILE A 265 -2.07 -12.88 -33.44
C ILE A 265 -2.22 -13.29 -31.96
N ALA A 266 -1.26 -14.07 -31.47
CA ALA A 266 -1.20 -14.52 -30.08
C ALA A 266 0.25 -14.59 -29.59
N ASP A 267 0.42 -14.49 -28.28
CA ASP A 267 1.70 -14.45 -27.56
C ASP A 267 2.69 -13.45 -28.18
N ASN A 268 2.21 -12.25 -28.54
CA ASN A 268 3.00 -11.31 -29.32
C ASN A 268 2.71 -9.83 -29.01
N TRP A 269 3.73 -9.01 -29.19
CA TRP A 269 3.67 -7.56 -29.11
C TRP A 269 3.18 -6.97 -30.42
N VAL A 270 2.29 -5.98 -30.33
CA VAL A 270 1.77 -5.28 -31.49
C VAL A 270 1.86 -3.78 -31.27
N LYS A 271 2.33 -3.06 -32.29
CA LYS A 271 2.31 -1.61 -32.30
C LYS A 271 1.30 -1.09 -33.31
N GLU A 272 0.34 -0.31 -32.83
CA GLU A 272 -0.66 0.34 -33.68
C GLU A 272 -0.86 1.79 -33.25
N ASN A 273 -0.90 2.72 -34.22
CA ASN A 273 -1.05 4.15 -33.97
C ASN A 273 -0.05 4.71 -32.93
N GLY A 274 1.18 4.19 -32.94
CA GLY A 274 2.25 4.60 -32.02
C GLY A 274 2.18 3.96 -30.63
N LYS A 275 1.13 3.19 -30.33
CA LYS A 275 0.86 2.56 -29.03
C LYS A 275 1.15 1.06 -29.08
N TRP A 276 1.64 0.52 -27.97
CA TRP A 276 1.92 -0.90 -27.83
C TRP A 276 0.78 -1.65 -27.14
N TYR A 277 0.54 -2.87 -27.58
CA TYR A 277 -0.43 -3.83 -27.03
C TYR A 277 0.25 -5.18 -26.94
N TYR A 278 -0.22 -6.02 -26.02
CA TYR A 278 0.18 -7.42 -25.94
C TYR A 278 -1.03 -8.31 -26.20
N LEU A 279 -0.85 -9.35 -27.00
CA LEU A 279 -1.83 -10.38 -27.25
C LEU A 279 -1.37 -11.63 -26.49
N GLU A 280 -2.20 -12.10 -25.56
CA GLU A 280 -1.92 -13.29 -24.75
C GLU A 280 -1.86 -14.55 -25.61
N ALA A 281 -1.46 -15.68 -25.01
CA ALA A 281 -1.42 -16.97 -25.70
C ALA A 281 -2.77 -17.43 -26.25
N SER A 282 -3.88 -17.02 -25.61
CA SER A 282 -5.26 -17.20 -26.09
C SER A 282 -5.60 -16.31 -27.30
N GLY A 283 -4.76 -15.33 -27.61
CA GLY A 283 -4.98 -14.28 -28.60
C GLY A 283 -5.81 -13.09 -28.11
N SER A 284 -6.30 -13.12 -26.86
CA SER A 284 -6.97 -11.96 -26.26
C SER A 284 -5.95 -10.87 -25.94
N MET A 285 -6.33 -9.62 -26.15
CA MET A 285 -5.53 -8.45 -25.82
C MET A 285 -5.45 -8.26 -24.30
N SER A 286 -4.24 -8.12 -23.77
CA SER A 286 -4.06 -7.85 -22.35
C SER A 286 -4.65 -6.49 -21.98
N LYS A 287 -5.34 -6.39 -20.85
CA LYS A 287 -6.02 -5.15 -20.44
C LYS A 287 -6.34 -5.10 -18.95
N ASN A 288 -5.95 -4.00 -18.31
CA ASN A 288 -5.97 -3.81 -16.84
C ASN A 288 -5.24 -4.93 -16.11
N GLU A 289 -4.12 -5.37 -16.66
CA GLU A 289 -3.39 -6.49 -16.12
C GLU A 289 -1.88 -6.35 -16.32
N TRP A 290 -1.17 -7.11 -15.52
CA TRP A 290 0.26 -7.25 -15.59
C TRP A 290 0.64 -8.22 -16.72
N VAL A 291 1.58 -7.81 -17.55
CA VAL A 291 2.14 -8.64 -18.61
C VAL A 291 3.60 -8.95 -18.26
N TYR A 292 3.95 -10.23 -18.17
CA TYR A 292 5.33 -10.67 -17.96
C TYR A 292 5.90 -11.27 -19.24
N LYS A 293 6.91 -10.61 -19.80
CA LYS A 293 7.57 -11.08 -21.03
C LYS A 293 9.06 -10.78 -21.01
N ASP A 294 9.85 -11.76 -21.43
CA ASP A 294 11.31 -11.65 -21.56
C ASP A 294 12.01 -11.13 -20.30
N GLY A 295 11.58 -11.61 -19.12
CA GLY A 295 12.16 -11.23 -17.82
C GLY A 295 11.71 -9.86 -17.29
N ASN A 296 10.73 -9.21 -17.94
CA ASN A 296 10.30 -7.86 -17.61
C ASN A 296 8.80 -7.82 -17.36
N TRP A 297 8.39 -7.02 -16.38
CA TRP A 297 6.98 -6.68 -16.14
C TRP A 297 6.58 -5.43 -16.91
N TYR A 298 5.36 -5.46 -17.42
CA TYR A 298 4.67 -4.37 -18.10
C TYR A 298 3.25 -4.29 -17.55
N TYR A 299 2.58 -3.15 -17.75
CA TYR A 299 1.18 -3.02 -17.36
C TYR A 299 0.33 -2.55 -18.54
N ALA A 300 -0.65 -3.37 -18.93
CA ALA A 300 -1.64 -3.01 -19.93
C ALA A 300 -2.77 -2.24 -19.25
N ASN A 301 -3.02 -1.00 -19.68
CA ASN A 301 -3.99 -0.11 -19.06
C ASN A 301 -5.45 -0.47 -19.45
N ALA A 302 -6.41 0.39 -19.10
CA ALA A 302 -7.83 0.18 -19.39
C ALA A 302 -8.21 0.11 -20.87
N SER A 303 -7.37 0.59 -21.78
CA SER A 303 -7.59 0.38 -23.22
C SER A 303 -6.86 -0.83 -23.78
N GLY A 304 -6.01 -1.47 -22.97
CA GLY A 304 -5.04 -2.48 -23.40
C GLY A 304 -3.69 -1.91 -23.86
N ARG A 305 -3.53 -0.58 -23.84
CA ARG A 305 -2.26 0.05 -24.16
C ARG A 305 -1.26 -0.28 -23.06
N ILE A 306 -0.07 -0.69 -23.45
CA ILE A 306 1.05 -0.89 -22.55
C ILE A 306 1.53 0.47 -22.05
N SER A 307 1.62 0.59 -20.72
CA SER A 307 1.94 1.85 -20.06
C SER A 307 3.39 2.26 -20.37
N GLN A 308 3.63 3.52 -20.70
CA GLN A 308 4.97 4.02 -21.07
C GLN A 308 5.19 5.46 -20.58
N ASN A 309 6.32 5.72 -19.91
CA ASN A 309 6.67 7.00 -19.29
C ASN A 309 5.57 7.54 -18.36
N GLU A 310 4.96 6.67 -17.58
CA GLU A 310 3.83 7.05 -16.73
C GLU A 310 3.80 6.27 -15.42
N TRP A 311 3.13 6.88 -14.46
CA TRP A 311 2.84 6.26 -13.17
C TRP A 311 1.64 5.33 -13.32
N VAL A 312 1.76 4.15 -12.72
CA VAL A 312 0.70 3.14 -12.70
C VAL A 312 0.29 2.92 -11.25
N LEU A 313 -1.01 3.01 -10.97
CA LEU A 313 -1.58 2.74 -9.66
C LEU A 313 -2.38 1.44 -9.74
N VAL A 314 -1.93 0.42 -9.01
CA VAL A 314 -2.60 -0.89 -8.91
C VAL A 314 -2.66 -1.24 -7.43
N ASP A 315 -3.79 -1.71 -6.90
CA ASP A 315 -3.92 -2.08 -5.48
C ASP A 315 -3.61 -0.97 -4.46
N GLY A 316 -3.69 0.30 -4.86
CA GLY A 316 -3.23 1.41 -4.01
C GLY A 316 -1.71 1.55 -3.92
N ASN A 317 -0.95 0.71 -4.61
CA ASN A 317 0.49 0.79 -4.74
C ASN A 317 0.88 1.48 -6.06
N TRP A 318 1.84 2.40 -5.96
CA TRP A 318 2.39 3.07 -7.12
C TRP A 318 3.49 2.23 -7.74
N TYR A 319 3.56 2.27 -9.07
CA TYR A 319 4.58 1.71 -9.93
C TYR A 319 4.94 2.76 -11.00
N TYR A 320 6.06 2.56 -11.68
CA TYR A 320 6.45 3.43 -12.79
C TYR A 320 6.86 2.63 -14.02
N ALA A 321 6.18 2.88 -15.14
CA ALA A 321 6.54 2.32 -16.44
C ALA A 321 7.51 3.26 -17.14
N ASN A 322 8.69 2.76 -17.49
CA ASN A 322 9.72 3.55 -18.16
C ASN A 322 9.40 3.75 -19.66
N ALA A 323 10.35 4.32 -20.43
CA ALA A 323 10.14 4.60 -21.85
C ALA A 323 9.93 3.36 -22.73
N SER A 324 10.45 2.19 -22.35
CA SER A 324 10.17 0.93 -23.04
C SER A 324 8.89 0.26 -22.55
N GLY A 325 8.26 0.80 -21.50
CA GLY A 325 7.10 0.25 -20.82
C GLY A 325 7.42 -0.77 -19.73
N ARG A 326 8.71 -1.06 -19.50
CA ARG A 326 9.14 -1.92 -18.40
C ARG A 326 8.81 -1.21 -17.08
N ILE A 327 8.22 -1.95 -16.17
CA ILE A 327 7.97 -1.50 -14.80
C ILE A 327 9.30 -1.52 -14.04
N ALA A 328 9.64 -0.38 -13.43
CA ALA A 328 10.84 -0.25 -12.63
C ALA A 328 10.79 -1.20 -11.42
N ALA A 329 11.90 -1.88 -11.14
CA ALA A 329 12.02 -2.79 -10.00
C ALA A 329 13.48 -2.88 -9.54
N ASN A 330 13.70 -2.86 -8.22
CA ASN A 330 15.00 -2.88 -7.56
C ASN A 330 15.97 -1.81 -8.10
N GLU A 331 15.47 -0.59 -8.34
CA GLU A 331 16.25 0.47 -8.97
C GLU A 331 15.82 1.88 -8.53
N TRP A 332 16.80 2.80 -8.55
CA TRP A 332 16.55 4.23 -8.48
C TRP A 332 16.26 4.78 -9.87
N PHE A 333 15.25 5.64 -9.97
CA PHE A 333 14.94 6.35 -11.21
C PHE A 333 14.49 7.78 -10.92
N MET A 334 14.57 8.64 -11.93
CA MET A 334 14.25 10.06 -11.81
C MET A 334 13.09 10.46 -12.72
N VAL A 335 12.10 11.15 -12.16
CA VAL A 335 10.93 11.68 -12.89
C VAL A 335 10.71 13.12 -12.47
N GLY A 336 10.66 14.04 -13.43
CA GLY A 336 10.41 15.46 -13.15
C GLY A 336 11.42 16.10 -12.18
N GLY A 337 12.68 15.64 -12.21
CA GLY A 337 13.75 16.13 -11.32
C GLY A 337 13.72 15.59 -9.88
N LYS A 338 12.85 14.61 -9.59
CA LYS A 338 12.78 13.93 -8.29
C LYS A 338 13.22 12.48 -8.43
N TRP A 339 13.98 12.01 -7.44
CA TRP A 339 14.38 10.61 -7.33
C TRP A 339 13.31 9.78 -6.64
N TYR A 340 13.11 8.58 -7.16
CA TYR A 340 12.21 7.56 -6.63
C TYR A 340 12.94 6.22 -6.62
N TYR A 341 12.58 5.36 -5.68
CA TYR A 341 13.08 4.00 -5.61
C TYR A 341 11.93 3.01 -5.81
N ALA A 342 12.11 2.09 -6.74
CA ALA A 342 11.24 0.93 -6.91
C ALA A 342 11.84 -0.26 -6.15
N GLU A 343 11.04 -0.89 -5.31
CA GLU A 343 11.39 -2.10 -4.58
C GLU A 343 11.48 -3.32 -5.51
N ASP A 344 11.82 -4.49 -4.98
CA ASP A 344 12.04 -5.72 -5.74
C ASP A 344 10.79 -6.20 -6.49
N ASP A 345 9.61 -5.98 -5.91
CA ASP A 345 8.31 -6.22 -6.55
C ASP A 345 7.80 -5.04 -7.41
N GLY A 346 8.63 -4.01 -7.57
CA GLY A 346 8.36 -2.81 -8.37
C GLY A 346 7.55 -1.73 -7.67
N GLN A 347 7.08 -1.96 -6.44
CA GLN A 347 6.35 -0.95 -5.69
C GLN A 347 7.23 0.26 -5.38
N ILE A 348 6.64 1.45 -5.45
CA ILE A 348 7.37 2.68 -5.18
C ILE A 348 7.40 2.93 -3.68
N ALA A 349 8.61 3.04 -3.14
CA ALA A 349 8.82 3.25 -1.72
C ALA A 349 8.24 4.60 -1.25
N GLN A 350 7.34 4.56 -0.26
CA GLN A 350 6.69 5.75 0.30
C GLN A 350 6.75 5.73 1.83
N GLY A 351 7.13 6.87 2.42
CA GLY A 351 7.04 7.10 3.87
C GLY A 351 7.92 6.19 4.75
N LYS A 352 8.95 5.56 4.19
CA LYS A 352 9.82 4.61 4.89
C LYS A 352 11.31 4.85 4.61
N THR A 353 12.15 4.44 5.56
CA THR A 353 13.61 4.35 5.40
C THR A 353 13.94 2.96 4.88
N LEU A 354 14.65 2.88 3.75
CA LEU A 354 15.07 1.63 3.13
C LEU A 354 16.57 1.47 3.23
N LYS A 355 17.02 0.31 3.73
CA LYS A 355 18.44 -0.01 3.77
C LYS A 355 18.88 -0.66 2.47
N ILE A 356 19.53 0.11 1.60
CA ILE A 356 20.00 -0.35 0.29
C ILE A 356 21.52 -0.50 0.37
N ASN A 357 22.04 -1.69 0.08
CA ASN A 357 23.49 -1.98 0.13
C ASN A 357 24.17 -1.59 1.46
N ASN A 358 23.52 -1.90 2.59
CA ASN A 358 23.95 -1.55 3.95
C ASN A 358 24.00 -0.06 4.30
N VAL A 359 23.48 0.82 3.45
CA VAL A 359 23.28 2.25 3.73
C VAL A 359 21.80 2.48 4.00
N ASN A 360 21.49 3.14 5.11
CA ASN A 360 20.12 3.50 5.49
C ASN A 360 19.56 4.63 4.65
#